data_AF-A0A535I5Z5-F1
#
_entry.id   AF-A0A535I5Z5-F1
#
_cell.length_a   1.000
_cell.length_b   1.000
_cell.length_c   1.000
_cell.angle_alpha   90.00
_cell.angle_beta   90.00
_cell.angle_gamma   90.00
#
_symmetry.space_group_name_H-M   'P 1'
#
loop_
_entity.id
_entity.type
_entity.pdbx_description
1 polymer ?
#
loop_
_entity_poly.entity_id
_entity_poly.type
_entity_poly.pdbx_seq_one_letter_code
_entity_poly.pdbx_strand_id
1 'polypeptide(L)'
;MLSLDLAGLVRASGRSWWEARYSRGRVVTEWDVASGGGLLPHLVEAGHWDELERDGLIGVRLVCPNGAVAELASREDHRLFQFKAGGAAAVDGKQLHWCSAHVIGAVVDASGACVCRAWETAEQRVVEFEDNVFAIRYRSVGPLALEHLGVRI
;
A
#
# COMPACT_ATOMS: atom_id res chain seq x y z
N MET A 1 -6.19 -26.08 13.01
CA MET A 1 -6.45 -24.96 12.08
C MET A 1 -5.12 -24.23 11.91
N LEU A 2 -4.46 -24.35 10.76
CA LEU A 2 -3.18 -23.66 10.52
C LEU A 2 -3.50 -22.17 10.40
N SER A 3 -3.09 -21.36 11.38
CA SER A 3 -3.08 -19.90 11.20
C SER A 3 -2.02 -19.60 10.13
N LEU A 4 -2.45 -19.31 8.91
CA LEU A 4 -1.54 -18.74 7.92
C LEU A 4 -1.09 -17.39 8.46
N ASP A 5 0.22 -17.22 8.64
CA ASP A 5 0.81 -15.92 8.88
C ASP A 5 0.58 -15.00 7.66
N LEU A 6 0.74 -13.68 7.82
CA LEU A 6 0.51 -12.71 6.74
C LEU A 6 1.28 -13.10 5.47
N ALA A 7 2.52 -13.58 5.59
CA ALA A 7 3.34 -13.99 4.46
C ALA A 7 2.73 -15.17 3.69
N GLY A 8 2.15 -16.16 4.39
CA GLY A 8 1.40 -17.26 3.81
C GLY A 8 0.15 -16.79 3.08
N LEU A 9 -0.60 -15.83 3.65
CA LEU A 9 -1.78 -15.23 3.01
C LEU A 9 -1.41 -14.45 1.75
N VAL A 10 -0.37 -13.62 1.83
CA VAL A 10 0.17 -12.84 0.71
C VAL A 10 0.57 -13.75 -0.45
N ARG A 11 1.35 -14.82 -0.17
CA ARG A 11 1.72 -15.84 -1.16
C ARG A 11 0.51 -16.50 -1.80
N ALA A 12 -0.44 -16.96 -0.99
CA ALA A 12 -1.65 -17.63 -1.47
C ALA A 12 -2.56 -16.70 -2.29
N SER A 13 -2.57 -15.40 -1.99
CA SER A 13 -3.36 -14.40 -2.70
C SER A 13 -2.76 -13.99 -4.06
N GLY A 14 -1.44 -14.15 -4.23
CA GLY A 14 -0.72 -13.62 -5.39
C GLY A 14 -0.69 -12.09 -5.47
N ARG A 15 -1.11 -11.38 -4.41
CA ARG A 15 -1.18 -9.91 -4.33
C ARG A 15 -0.23 -9.39 -3.26
N SER A 16 0.31 -8.19 -3.43
CA SER A 16 1.08 -7.48 -2.40
C SER A 16 0.16 -6.76 -1.42
N TRP A 17 0.53 -6.75 -0.13
CA TRP A 17 -0.28 -6.20 0.96
C TRP A 17 0.52 -5.18 1.74
N TRP A 18 -0.16 -4.21 2.36
CA TRP A 18 0.50 -3.27 3.26
C TRP A 18 0.43 -3.72 4.73
N GLU A 19 1.44 -3.32 5.51
CA GLU A 19 1.48 -3.44 6.97
C GLU A 19 1.89 -2.09 7.56
N ALA A 20 1.03 -1.51 8.39
CA ALA A 20 1.22 -0.25 9.09
C ALA A 20 1.79 -0.48 10.50
N ARG A 21 2.80 0.30 10.88
CA ARG A 21 3.52 0.20 12.15
C ARG A 21 3.38 1.47 12.97
N TYR A 22 3.05 1.31 14.23
CA TYR A 22 2.81 2.42 15.15
C TYR A 22 3.92 2.52 16.20
N SER A 23 4.13 3.74 16.70
CA SER A 23 5.17 4.08 17.68
C SER A 23 5.10 3.29 18.99
N ARG A 24 3.90 2.83 19.37
CA ARG A 24 3.66 1.98 20.55
C ARG A 24 3.83 0.48 20.29
N GLY A 25 4.35 0.09 19.12
CA GLY A 25 4.55 -1.31 18.74
C GLY A 25 3.31 -2.01 18.19
N ARG A 26 2.17 -1.30 18.06
CA ARG A 26 0.99 -1.83 17.34
C ARG A 26 1.35 -2.02 15.87
N VAL A 27 0.91 -3.13 15.30
CA VAL A 27 0.98 -3.42 13.87
C VAL A 27 -0.43 -3.70 13.37
N VAL A 28 -0.79 -3.11 12.23
CA VAL A 28 -2.08 -3.31 11.57
C VAL A 28 -1.78 -3.67 10.12
N THR A 29 -2.38 -4.74 9.62
CA THR A 29 -2.18 -5.23 8.25
C THR A 29 -3.40 -4.93 7.38
N GLU A 30 -3.22 -4.94 6.06
CA GLU A 30 -4.34 -4.86 5.11
C GLU A 30 -5.42 -5.92 5.40
N TRP A 31 -5.03 -7.08 5.93
CA TRP A 31 -5.96 -8.13 6.35
C TRP A 31 -6.85 -7.73 7.51
N ASP A 32 -6.25 -7.13 8.54
CA ASP A 32 -6.96 -6.80 9.78
C ASP A 32 -8.08 -5.81 9.51
N VAL A 33 -7.84 -4.87 8.58
CA VAL A 33 -8.84 -3.91 8.11
C VAL A 33 -9.89 -4.60 7.23
N ALA A 34 -9.44 -5.38 6.26
CA ALA A 34 -10.33 -5.92 5.24
C ALA A 34 -11.25 -7.05 5.72
N SER A 35 -10.79 -7.87 6.66
CA SER A 35 -11.50 -9.08 7.06
C SER A 35 -12.51 -8.86 8.18
N GLY A 36 -12.50 -7.72 8.87
CA GLY A 36 -13.36 -7.49 10.04
C GLY A 36 -13.26 -8.60 11.11
N GLY A 37 -12.20 -9.43 11.07
CA GLY A 37 -12.03 -10.62 11.91
C GLY A 37 -12.47 -11.96 11.32
N GLY A 38 -12.91 -12.07 10.06
CA GLY A 38 -13.17 -13.38 9.46
C GLY A 38 -13.59 -13.40 7.98
N LEU A 39 -12.75 -14.01 7.14
CA LEU A 39 -13.11 -14.85 5.96
C LEU A 39 -11.82 -15.34 5.26
N LEU A 40 -11.94 -16.12 4.18
CA LEU A 40 -10.83 -16.73 3.42
C LEU A 40 -10.08 -15.70 2.53
N PRO A 41 -8.75 -15.80 2.33
CA PRO A 41 -7.90 -14.78 1.70
C PRO A 41 -8.25 -14.36 0.26
N HIS A 42 -9.02 -15.19 -0.46
CA HIS A 42 -9.41 -14.93 -1.85
C HIS A 42 -10.71 -14.12 -1.97
N LEU A 43 -11.43 -13.95 -0.85
CA LEU A 43 -12.75 -13.31 -0.79
C LEU A 43 -12.74 -11.94 -0.12
N VAL A 44 -11.56 -11.49 0.32
CA VAL A 44 -11.43 -10.27 1.11
C VAL A 44 -11.15 -9.09 0.18
N GLU A 45 -12.05 -8.10 0.24
CA GLU A 45 -11.87 -6.80 -0.41
C GLU A 45 -10.57 -6.14 0.11
N ALA A 46 -9.98 -5.20 -0.62
CA ALA A 46 -8.74 -4.59 -0.12
C ALA A 46 -9.03 -3.74 1.12
N GLY A 47 -8.18 -3.84 2.16
CA GLY A 47 -8.30 -2.99 3.34
C GLY A 47 -8.09 -1.53 2.97
N HIS A 48 -9.01 -0.67 3.40
CA HIS A 48 -9.04 0.74 3.08
C HIS A 48 -7.96 1.50 3.86
N TRP A 49 -6.96 2.03 3.14
CA TRP A 49 -5.85 2.76 3.76
C TRP A 49 -6.31 4.00 4.53
N ASP A 50 -7.37 4.64 4.06
CA ASP A 50 -8.01 5.82 4.63
C ASP A 50 -8.67 5.56 5.99
N GLU A 51 -8.96 4.29 6.34
CA GLU A 51 -9.52 3.91 7.64
C GLU A 51 -8.46 3.80 8.75
N LEU A 52 -7.17 3.88 8.40
CA LEU A 52 -6.10 3.78 9.39
C LEU A 52 -6.02 5.03 10.29
N GLU A 53 -5.88 4.78 11.60
CA GLU A 53 -5.44 5.79 12.55
C GLU A 53 -4.07 6.34 12.12
N ARG A 54 -3.97 7.66 11.99
CA ARG A 54 -2.73 8.30 11.53
C ARG A 54 -1.80 8.67 12.66
N ASP A 55 -2.34 8.87 13.85
CA ASP A 55 -1.56 9.27 15.02
C ASP A 55 -0.67 8.12 15.48
N GLY A 56 0.61 8.43 15.65
CA GLY A 56 1.66 7.46 15.94
C GLY A 56 2.01 6.51 14.80
N LEU A 57 1.52 6.70 13.57
CA LEU A 57 1.91 5.90 12.41
C LEU A 57 3.34 6.26 11.96
N ILE A 58 4.29 5.36 12.23
CA ILE A 58 5.73 5.62 12.02
C ILE A 58 6.35 4.79 10.89
N GLY A 59 5.63 3.80 10.37
CA GLY A 59 6.15 2.97 9.28
C GLY A 59 5.09 2.27 8.49
N VAL A 60 5.43 1.96 7.25
CA VAL A 60 4.63 1.13 6.35
C VAL A 60 5.54 0.15 5.63
N ARG A 61 5.09 -1.10 5.55
CA ARG A 61 5.73 -2.15 4.77
C ARG A 61 4.83 -2.57 3.63
N LEU A 62 5.47 -2.99 2.56
CA LEU A 62 4.86 -3.68 1.44
C LEU A 62 5.34 -5.13 1.46
N VAL A 63 4.45 -6.06 1.75
CA VAL A 63 4.74 -7.50 1.80
C VAL A 63 4.31 -8.12 0.46
N CYS A 64 5.26 -8.72 -0.26
CA CYS A 64 5.07 -9.14 -1.65
C CYS A 64 4.91 -10.67 -1.80
N PRO A 65 4.20 -11.15 -2.85
CA PRO A 65 3.98 -12.58 -3.10
C PRO A 65 5.25 -13.42 -3.26
N ASN A 66 6.34 -12.84 -3.75
CA ASN A 66 7.61 -13.55 -3.92
C ASN A 66 8.46 -13.57 -2.62
N GLY A 67 7.93 -13.05 -1.51
CA GLY A 67 8.64 -12.93 -0.24
C GLY A 67 9.48 -11.65 -0.09
N ALA A 68 9.55 -10.78 -1.10
CA ALA A 68 10.17 -9.48 -0.97
C ALA A 68 9.39 -8.58 -0.01
N VAL A 69 10.12 -7.69 0.67
CA VAL A 69 9.54 -6.69 1.56
C VAL A 69 10.19 -5.34 1.26
N ALA A 70 9.37 -4.30 1.11
CA ALA A 70 9.82 -2.92 1.09
C ALA A 70 9.32 -2.22 2.36
N GLU A 71 10.11 -1.34 2.96
CA GLU A 71 9.72 -0.59 4.15
C GLU A 71 10.04 0.89 3.98
N LEU A 72 9.13 1.74 4.45
CA LEU A 72 9.38 3.16 4.68
C LEU A 72 9.01 3.50 6.12
N ALA A 73 9.76 4.44 6.69
CA ALA A 73 9.52 4.96 8.02
C ALA A 73 9.53 6.49 7.99
N SER A 74 8.72 7.09 8.85
CA SER A 74 8.70 8.53 9.08
C SER A 74 8.82 8.81 10.57
N ARG A 75 9.52 9.90 10.91
CA ARG A 75 9.55 10.43 12.29
C ARG A 75 8.34 11.32 12.58
N GLU A 76 7.67 11.79 11.54
CA GLU A 76 6.46 12.59 11.62
C GLU A 76 5.26 11.75 11.20
N ASP A 77 4.23 11.78 12.05
CA ASP A 77 2.92 11.22 11.73
C ASP A 77 2.36 11.91 10.47
N HIS A 78 1.38 11.28 9.79
CA HIS A 78 0.70 11.85 8.62
C HIS A 78 1.59 12.11 7.39
N ARG A 79 2.84 11.62 7.34
CA ARG A 79 3.71 11.72 6.15
C ARG A 79 3.71 10.49 5.26
N LEU A 80 3.21 9.37 5.76
CA LEU A 80 3.19 8.09 5.07
C LEU A 80 1.91 7.92 4.25
N PHE A 81 2.04 7.37 3.05
CA PHE A 81 0.92 7.08 2.16
C PHE A 81 1.08 5.76 1.43
N GLN A 82 -0.03 5.28 0.89
CA GLN A 82 -0.09 4.13 0.02
C GLN A 82 -1.13 4.38 -1.08
N PHE A 83 -0.87 3.85 -2.27
CA PHE A 83 -1.88 3.77 -3.33
C PHE A 83 -1.60 2.59 -4.27
N LYS A 84 -2.57 2.23 -5.10
CA LYS A 84 -2.42 1.20 -6.15
C LYS A 84 -2.55 1.87 -7.52
N ALA A 85 -1.55 1.67 -8.39
CA ALA A 85 -1.59 2.08 -9.79
C ALA A 85 -2.11 0.93 -10.63
N GLY A 86 -3.14 1.16 -11.42
CA GLY A 86 -3.84 0.12 -12.15
C GLY A 86 -4.81 0.69 -13.16
N GLY A 87 -5.68 -0.17 -13.68
CA GLY A 87 -6.71 0.25 -14.60
C GLY A 87 -7.95 -0.62 -14.51
N ALA A 88 -8.98 -0.16 -15.20
CA ALA A 88 -10.19 -0.91 -15.44
C ALA A 88 -10.48 -0.90 -16.95
N ALA A 89 -10.94 -2.03 -17.48
CA ALA A 89 -11.35 -2.16 -18.87
C ALA A 89 -12.67 -2.93 -18.93
N ALA A 90 -13.53 -2.59 -19.89
CA ALA A 90 -14.71 -3.37 -20.20
C ALA A 90 -14.41 -4.28 -21.39
N VAL A 91 -14.51 -5.60 -21.20
CA VAL A 91 -14.32 -6.61 -22.25
C VAL A 91 -15.51 -7.56 -22.21
N ASP A 92 -16.22 -7.68 -23.34
CA ASP A 92 -17.39 -8.57 -23.50
C ASP A 92 -18.43 -8.45 -22.37
N GLY A 93 -18.74 -7.21 -21.96
CA GLY A 93 -19.71 -6.94 -20.89
C GLY A 93 -19.23 -7.24 -19.47
N LYS A 94 -17.95 -7.60 -19.28
CA LYS A 94 -17.32 -7.78 -17.97
C LYS A 94 -16.36 -6.62 -17.68
N GLN A 95 -16.35 -6.15 -16.43
CA GLN A 95 -15.32 -5.24 -15.95
C GLN A 95 -14.10 -6.04 -15.50
N LEU A 96 -12.96 -5.77 -16.14
CA LEU A 96 -11.66 -6.27 -15.76
C LEU A 96 -10.94 -5.16 -14.98
N HIS A 97 -10.55 -5.44 -13.74
CA HIS A 97 -9.70 -4.56 -12.94
C HIS A 97 -8.32 -5.21 -12.79
N TRP A 98 -7.26 -4.41 -12.85
CA TRP A 98 -5.91 -4.90 -12.56
C TRP A 98 -5.11 -3.88 -11.77
N CYS A 99 -4.16 -4.39 -10.97
CA CYS A 99 -3.18 -3.59 -10.25
C CYS A 99 -1.82 -3.81 -10.89
N SER A 100 -1.29 -2.78 -11.55
CA SER A 100 0.04 -2.82 -12.17
C SER A 100 1.13 -2.63 -11.12
N ALA A 101 0.89 -1.77 -10.12
CA ALA A 101 1.81 -1.56 -9.02
C ALA A 101 1.12 -1.20 -7.71
N HIS A 102 1.69 -1.63 -6.60
CA HIS A 102 1.29 -1.22 -5.25
C HIS A 102 2.41 -0.35 -4.66
N VAL A 103 2.10 0.92 -4.40
CA VAL A 103 3.07 1.95 -4.00
C VAL A 103 2.87 2.30 -2.54
N ILE A 104 3.97 2.38 -1.80
CA ILE A 104 4.07 3.05 -0.50
C ILE A 104 5.01 4.24 -0.63
N GLY A 105 4.78 5.31 0.11
CA GLY A 105 5.61 6.51 0.07
C GLY A 105 5.65 7.28 1.37
N ALA A 106 6.65 8.14 1.49
CA ALA A 106 6.84 9.06 2.61
C ALA A 106 7.17 10.45 2.07
N VAL A 107 6.39 11.46 2.45
CA VAL A 107 6.69 12.86 2.16
C VAL A 107 7.86 13.30 3.05
N VAL A 108 8.90 13.87 2.45
CA VAL A 108 10.13 14.25 3.15
C VAL A 108 10.12 15.69 3.63
N ASP A 109 9.37 16.59 2.97
CA ASP A 109 9.33 18.01 3.33
C ASP A 109 8.05 18.72 2.83
N ALA A 110 7.97 20.02 3.15
CA ALA A 110 6.85 20.89 2.80
C ALA A 110 6.68 21.16 1.29
N SER A 111 7.69 20.87 0.47
CA SER A 111 7.61 21.00 -0.99
C SER A 111 6.88 19.84 -1.65
N GLY A 112 6.51 18.81 -0.88
CA GLY A 112 5.86 17.61 -1.37
C GLY A 112 6.84 16.59 -1.98
N ALA A 113 8.15 16.82 -1.86
CA ALA A 113 9.13 15.81 -2.21
C ALA A 113 8.84 14.52 -1.43
N CYS A 114 8.99 13.36 -2.07
CA CYS A 114 8.72 12.07 -1.43
C CYS A 114 9.67 10.98 -1.90
N VAL A 115 9.90 10.02 -1.01
CA VAL A 115 10.57 8.75 -1.32
C VAL A 115 9.50 7.66 -1.40
N CYS A 116 9.61 6.80 -2.41
CA CYS A 116 8.61 5.78 -2.69
C CYS A 116 9.24 4.41 -2.87
N ARG A 117 8.44 3.38 -2.62
CA ARG A 117 8.72 1.98 -2.96
C ARG A 117 7.49 1.42 -3.65
N ALA A 118 7.68 0.69 -4.73
CA ALA A 118 6.58 0.05 -5.44
C ALA A 118 6.87 -1.42 -5.69
N TRP A 119 5.86 -2.26 -5.45
CA TRP A 119 5.80 -3.61 -5.99
C TRP A 119 5.27 -3.55 -7.42
N GLU A 120 6.10 -3.93 -8.38
CA GLU A 120 5.74 -4.03 -9.79
C GLU A 120 5.17 -5.43 -10.07
N THR A 121 3.86 -5.52 -10.30
CA THR A 121 3.16 -6.81 -10.37
C THR A 121 3.61 -7.67 -11.56
N ALA A 122 3.85 -7.07 -12.73
CA ALA A 122 4.25 -7.83 -13.92
C ALA A 122 5.70 -8.33 -13.81
N GLU A 123 6.59 -7.47 -13.31
CA GLU A 123 8.01 -7.73 -13.16
C GLU A 123 8.36 -8.53 -11.89
N GLN A 124 7.39 -8.70 -10.98
CA GLN A 124 7.55 -9.39 -9.70
C GLN A 124 8.77 -8.88 -8.90
N ARG A 125 8.94 -7.57 -8.83
CA ARG A 125 10.06 -6.92 -8.12
C ARG A 125 9.64 -5.67 -7.37
N VAL A 126 10.40 -5.35 -6.33
CA VAL A 126 10.33 -4.05 -5.66
C VAL A 126 11.24 -3.08 -6.40
N VAL A 127 10.76 -1.85 -6.59
CA VAL A 127 11.54 -0.71 -7.10
C VAL A 127 11.53 0.43 -6.11
N GLU A 128 12.60 1.22 -6.14
CA GLU A 128 12.78 2.40 -5.30
C GLU A 128 12.89 3.64 -6.19
N PHE A 129 12.25 4.73 -5.79
CA PHE A 129 12.33 5.99 -6.53
C PHE A 129 11.99 7.18 -5.63
N GLU A 130 12.37 8.37 -6.09
CA GLU A 130 11.97 9.66 -5.53
C GLU A 130 11.01 10.34 -6.50
N ASP A 131 10.06 11.10 -5.96
CA ASP A 131 9.06 11.82 -6.76
C ASP A 131 8.52 13.03 -5.97
N ASN A 132 7.42 13.61 -6.43
CA ASN A 132 6.72 14.67 -5.71
C ASN A 132 5.21 14.38 -5.67
N VAL A 133 4.60 14.41 -4.47
CA VAL A 133 3.17 14.08 -4.31
C VAL A 133 2.23 15.05 -5.02
N PHE A 134 2.67 16.28 -5.31
CA PHE A 134 1.92 17.23 -6.12
C PHE A 134 2.06 17.00 -7.63
N ALA A 135 2.92 16.07 -8.07
CA ALA A 135 3.14 15.78 -9.48
C ALA A 135 3.83 14.41 -9.69
N ILE A 136 3.23 13.31 -9.21
CA ILE A 136 3.83 11.98 -9.31
C ILE A 136 4.03 11.60 -10.77
N ARG A 137 5.29 11.43 -11.16
CA ARG A 137 5.69 11.04 -12.52
C ARG A 137 5.64 9.53 -12.70
N TYR A 138 5.84 8.78 -11.63
CA TYR A 138 5.76 7.33 -11.66
C TYR A 138 4.45 6.87 -12.30
N ARG A 139 4.55 6.11 -13.40
CA ARG A 139 3.43 5.61 -14.21
C ARG A 139 2.41 6.69 -14.62
N SER A 140 2.84 7.95 -14.74
CA SER A 140 1.99 9.09 -15.11
C SER A 140 0.77 9.28 -14.21
N VAL A 141 0.89 8.99 -12.92
CA VAL A 141 -0.20 9.12 -11.94
C VAL A 141 -0.68 10.56 -11.80
N GLY A 142 0.24 11.53 -11.80
CA GLY A 142 -0.07 12.95 -11.62
C GLY A 142 -0.20 13.35 -10.15
N PRO A 143 -0.85 14.49 -9.84
CA PRO A 143 -1.01 14.97 -8.46
C PRO A 143 -1.85 13.99 -7.61
N LEU A 144 -1.41 13.75 -6.38
CA LEU A 144 -2.17 12.98 -5.39
C LEU A 144 -3.11 13.90 -4.61
N ALA A 145 -4.35 13.45 -4.39
CA ALA A 145 -5.25 14.05 -3.41
C ALA A 145 -4.84 13.60 -2.00
N LEU A 146 -4.04 14.42 -1.31
CA LEU A 146 -3.41 14.07 -0.04
C LEU A 146 -4.42 13.72 1.06
N GLU A 147 -5.59 14.36 1.02
CA GLU A 147 -6.70 14.11 1.92
C GLU A 147 -7.22 12.67 1.82
N HIS A 148 -7.27 12.09 0.62
CA HIS A 148 -7.68 10.69 0.42
C HIS A 148 -6.62 9.71 0.94
N LEU A 149 -5.37 10.16 1.05
CA LEU A 149 -4.25 9.35 1.53
C LEU A 149 -3.97 9.55 3.02
N GLY A 150 -4.71 10.47 3.67
CA GLY A 150 -4.48 10.87 5.06
C GLY A 150 -3.13 11.56 5.29
N VAL A 151 -2.59 12.22 4.27
CA VAL A 151 -1.31 12.93 4.33
C VAL A 151 -1.51 14.38 4.74
N ARG A 152 -0.63 14.88 5.61
CA ARG A 152 -0.57 16.30 6.01
C ARG A 152 0.86 16.80 5.85
N ILE A 153 1.01 18.00 5.28
CA ILE A 153 2.31 18.57 4.90
C ILE A 153 2.63 19.85 5.66
#